data_AF-A0A7Y5S0M0-F1
#
_entry.id   AF-A0A7Y5S0M0-F1
#
_cell.length_a   1.000
_cell.length_b   1.000
_cell.length_c   1.000
_cell.angle_alpha   90.00
_cell.angle_beta   90.00
_cell.angle_gamma   90.00
#
_symmetry.space_group_name_H-M   'P 1'
#
loop_
_entity.id
_entity.type
_entity.pdbx_description
1 polymer ?
#
loop_
_entity_poly.entity_id
_entity_poly.type
_entity_poly.pdbx_seq_one_letter_code
_entity_poly.pdbx_strand_id
1 'polypeptide(L)'
;MPLATFVHDGAAIDFRPSSDVAAGDVVVLDQLVGVARTSIKANTLGSLAVQGVFDVPKGPGVIPAGAQLFWDAGAKAAQTSSGSGTYPRLGNAVALALLNDATVRVRLNTGFPEYQALPVP
;
A
#
# COMPACT_ATOMS: atom_id res chain seq x y z
N MET A 1 -34.80 -3.78 8.47
CA MET A 1 -33.79 -3.41 7.46
C MET A 1 -32.43 -3.87 7.98
N PRO A 2 -31.66 -4.66 7.21
CA PRO A 2 -30.34 -5.10 7.65
C PRO A 2 -29.40 -3.90 7.75
N LEU A 3 -28.63 -3.82 8.85
CA LEU A 3 -27.67 -2.74 9.12
C LEU A 3 -26.37 -2.87 8.31
N ALA A 4 -26.03 -4.07 7.85
CA ALA A 4 -24.87 -4.34 7.02
C ALA A 4 -25.19 -5.47 6.02
N THR A 5 -24.66 -5.37 4.82
CA THR A 5 -24.75 -6.41 3.78
C THR A 5 -23.33 -6.77 3.36
N PHE A 6 -23.05 -8.07 3.26
CA PHE A 6 -21.77 -8.54 2.75
C PHE A 6 -21.64 -8.23 1.26
N VAL A 7 -20.49 -7.67 0.85
CA VAL A 7 -20.21 -7.33 -0.55
C VAL A 7 -19.16 -8.27 -1.15
N HIS A 8 -18.02 -8.45 -0.46
CA HIS A 8 -16.86 -9.23 -0.93
C HIS A 8 -15.84 -9.38 0.21
N ASP A 9 -14.89 -10.31 0.08
CA ASP A 9 -13.79 -10.57 1.02
C ASP A 9 -12.81 -9.39 1.19
N GLY A 10 -12.94 -8.34 0.37
CA GLY A 10 -12.11 -7.13 0.47
C GLY A 10 -10.67 -7.31 -0.02
N ALA A 11 -10.33 -8.42 -0.68
CA ALA A 11 -8.99 -8.62 -1.25
C ALA A 11 -8.68 -7.65 -2.41
N ALA A 12 -9.72 -7.28 -3.17
CA ALA A 12 -9.67 -6.25 -4.18
C ALA A 12 -10.94 -5.41 -4.12
N ILE A 13 -10.81 -4.11 -4.37
CA ILE A 13 -11.90 -3.15 -4.41
C ILE A 13 -12.13 -2.66 -5.83
N ASP A 14 -13.38 -2.37 -6.17
CA ASP A 14 -13.72 -1.69 -7.40
C ASP A 14 -13.25 -0.24 -7.35
N PHE A 15 -12.53 0.19 -8.39
CA PHE A 15 -11.98 1.53 -8.49
C PHE A 15 -12.15 2.06 -9.91
N ARG A 16 -12.60 3.31 -10.00
CA ARG A 16 -12.74 4.05 -11.25
C ARG A 16 -11.80 5.26 -11.21
N PRO A 17 -10.63 5.19 -11.85
CA PRO A 17 -9.70 6.31 -11.84
C PRO A 17 -10.18 7.44 -12.77
N SER A 18 -9.81 8.67 -12.42
CA SER A 18 -10.00 9.86 -13.27
C SER A 18 -8.96 9.96 -14.40
N SER A 19 -7.80 9.34 -14.22
CA SER A 19 -6.70 9.25 -15.20
C SER A 19 -6.35 7.78 -15.51
N ASP A 20 -5.54 7.55 -16.55
CA ASP A 20 -5.03 6.20 -16.82
C ASP A 20 -4.12 5.75 -15.66
N VAL A 21 -4.31 4.50 -15.22
CA VAL A 21 -3.52 3.82 -14.19
C VAL A 21 -2.88 2.59 -14.82
N ALA A 22 -1.56 2.49 -14.77
CA ALA A 22 -0.85 1.35 -15.33
C ALA A 22 -0.97 0.11 -14.42
N ALA A 23 -0.71 -1.07 -14.98
CA ALA A 23 -0.56 -2.26 -14.15
C ALA A 23 0.65 -2.10 -13.21
N GLY A 24 0.46 -2.39 -11.93
CA GLY A 24 1.46 -2.24 -10.88
C GLY A 24 1.49 -0.84 -10.23
N ASP A 25 0.71 0.12 -10.74
CA ASP A 25 0.64 1.44 -10.10
C ASP A 25 -0.01 1.35 -8.72
N VAL A 26 0.62 2.02 -7.76
CA VAL A 26 0.11 2.17 -6.40
C VAL A 26 -0.81 3.39 -6.37
N VAL A 27 -2.07 3.15 -6.01
CA VAL A 27 -3.11 4.16 -5.88
C VAL A 27 -3.39 4.38 -4.39
N VAL A 28 -3.38 5.64 -3.98
CA VAL A 28 -3.72 6.06 -2.62
C VAL A 28 -5.12 6.65 -2.62
N LEU A 29 -6.02 6.06 -1.85
CA LEU A 29 -7.37 6.54 -1.55
C LEU A 29 -7.41 6.99 -0.10
N ASP A 30 -6.92 8.21 0.17
CA ASP A 30 -6.76 8.74 1.52
C ASP A 30 -5.87 7.81 2.38
N GLN A 31 -6.40 7.11 3.38
CA GLN A 31 -5.66 6.12 4.17
C GLN A 31 -5.59 4.71 3.53
N LEU A 32 -6.34 4.45 2.45
CA LEU A 32 -6.39 3.15 1.81
C LEU A 32 -5.46 3.09 0.61
N VAL A 33 -4.39 2.30 0.71
CA VAL A 33 -3.45 2.10 -0.40
C VAL A 33 -3.76 0.78 -1.13
N GLY A 34 -3.90 0.84 -2.45
CA GLY A 34 -4.15 -0.31 -3.29
C GLY A 34 -3.21 -0.35 -4.50
N VAL A 35 -3.01 -1.52 -5.07
CA VAL A 35 -2.17 -1.72 -6.27
C VAL A 35 -3.04 -2.17 -7.43
N ALA A 36 -2.93 -1.49 -8.57
CA ALA A 36 -3.63 -1.89 -9.78
C ALA A 36 -3.03 -3.19 -10.34
N ARG A 37 -3.82 -4.27 -10.41
CA ARG A 37 -3.34 -5.56 -10.96
C ARG A 37 -3.23 -5.56 -12.48
N THR A 38 -4.04 -4.74 -13.14
CA THR A 38 -4.10 -4.58 -14.59
C THR A 38 -4.13 -3.10 -14.92
N SER A 39 -3.79 -2.73 -16.14
CA SER A 39 -3.97 -1.34 -16.59
C SER A 39 -5.45 -0.97 -16.59
N ILE A 40 -5.81 0.16 -15.99
CA ILE A 40 -7.17 0.69 -15.92
C ILE A 40 -7.16 2.02 -16.67
N LYS A 41 -7.99 2.15 -17.71
CA LYS A 41 -8.13 3.43 -18.42
C LYS A 41 -8.94 4.42 -17.58
N ALA A 42 -8.71 5.70 -17.79
CA ALA A 42 -9.52 6.76 -17.22
C ALA A 42 -11.01 6.49 -17.46
N ASN A 43 -11.82 6.68 -16.42
CA ASN A 43 -13.28 6.50 -16.48
C ASN A 43 -13.72 5.07 -16.85
N THR A 44 -12.91 4.05 -16.55
CA THR A 44 -13.30 2.64 -16.66
C THR A 44 -13.33 1.97 -15.30
N LEU A 45 -14.16 0.95 -15.14
CA LEU A 45 -14.19 0.16 -13.91
C LEU A 45 -13.00 -0.81 -13.92
N GLY A 46 -12.15 -0.71 -12.90
CA GLY A 46 -11.05 -1.64 -12.67
C GLY A 46 -11.01 -2.11 -11.22
N SER A 47 -10.00 -2.92 -10.89
CA SER A 47 -9.83 -3.46 -9.54
C SER A 47 -8.47 -3.08 -8.97
N LEU A 48 -8.47 -2.58 -7.72
CA LEU A 48 -7.26 -2.40 -6.93
C LEU A 48 -7.14 -3.52 -5.91
N ALA A 49 -5.99 -4.19 -5.87
CA ALA A 49 -5.66 -5.13 -4.81
C ALA A 49 -5.25 -4.35 -3.56
N VAL A 50 -5.96 -4.57 -2.46
CA VAL A 50 -5.64 -3.98 -1.13
C VAL A 50 -5.05 -5.02 -0.18
N GLN A 51 -5.01 -6.29 -0.61
CA GLN A 51 -4.35 -7.39 0.08
C GLN A 51 -3.41 -8.11 -0.90
N GLY A 52 -2.30 -8.62 -0.37
CA GLY A 52 -1.35 -9.42 -1.13
C GLY A 52 0.09 -9.05 -0.82
N VAL A 53 1.01 -9.66 -1.56
CA VAL A 53 2.43 -9.36 -1.50
C VAL A 53 2.86 -8.81 -2.86
N PHE A 54 3.43 -7.60 -2.87
CA PHE A 54 3.84 -6.90 -4.08
C PHE A 54 5.28 -6.44 -3.94
N ASP A 55 6.01 -6.41 -5.06
CA ASP A 55 7.32 -5.79 -5.14
C ASP A 55 7.12 -4.33 -5.57
N VAL A 56 7.53 -3.39 -4.72
CA VAL A 56 7.37 -1.95 -4.96
C VAL A 56 8.73 -1.26 -4.95
N PRO A 57 8.92 -0.13 -5.68
CA PRO A 57 10.14 0.66 -5.58
C PRO A 57 10.38 1.11 -4.15
N LYS A 58 11.65 1.15 -3.70
CA LYS A 58 12.01 1.65 -2.37
C LYS A 58 12.84 2.93 -2.42
N GLY A 59 12.76 3.71 -1.36
CA GLY A 59 13.66 4.82 -1.10
C GLY A 59 15.11 4.38 -0.89
N PRO A 60 16.06 5.34 -0.83
CA PRO A 60 17.43 5.05 -0.47
C PRO A 60 17.50 4.49 0.96
N GLY A 61 18.31 3.47 1.15
CA GLY A 61 18.51 2.83 2.46
C GLY A 61 18.22 1.34 2.46
N VAL A 62 18.58 0.71 3.57
CA VAL A 62 18.31 -0.70 3.85
C VAL A 62 16.95 -0.79 4.55
N ILE A 63 16.10 -1.71 4.08
CA ILE A 63 14.81 -1.98 4.70
C ILE A 63 14.86 -3.38 5.31
N PRO A 64 14.86 -3.52 6.65
CA PRO A 64 14.84 -4.83 7.29
C PRO A 64 13.51 -5.55 7.06
N ALA A 65 13.55 -6.88 7.05
CA ALA A 65 12.33 -7.69 7.01
C ALA A 65 11.42 -7.34 8.20
N GLY A 66 10.12 -7.24 7.96
CA GLY A 66 9.11 -6.85 8.95
C GLY A 66 8.95 -5.34 9.16
N ALA A 67 9.86 -4.51 8.64
CA ALA A 67 9.78 -3.05 8.77
C ALA A 67 8.43 -2.52 8.29
N GLN A 68 7.88 -1.55 9.02
CA GLN A 68 6.70 -0.82 8.56
C GLN A 68 7.10 0.05 7.37
N LEU A 69 6.26 0.02 6.34
CA LEU A 69 6.44 0.78 5.12
C LEU A 69 5.27 1.70 4.89
N PHE A 70 5.61 2.91 4.46
CA PHE A 70 4.71 3.98 4.07
C PHE A 70 4.96 4.30 2.60
N TRP A 71 3.92 4.71 1.90
CA TRP A 71 4.02 5.05 0.48
C TRP A 71 4.20 6.55 0.30
N ASP A 72 5.34 6.96 -0.27
CA ASP A 72 5.53 8.33 -0.73
C ASP A 72 5.02 8.45 -2.18
N ALA A 73 3.86 9.09 -2.35
CA ALA A 73 3.26 9.32 -3.66
C ALA A 73 4.05 10.30 -4.54
N GLY A 74 4.83 11.20 -3.94
CA GLY A 74 5.68 12.16 -4.64
C GLY A 74 6.93 11.48 -5.21
N ALA A 75 7.60 10.68 -4.39
CA ALA A 75 8.79 9.90 -4.82
C ALA A 75 8.43 8.60 -5.55
N LYS A 76 7.17 8.16 -5.52
CA LYS A 76 6.68 6.85 -5.98
C LYS A 76 7.49 5.68 -5.40
N ALA A 77 7.79 5.76 -4.10
CA ALA A 77 8.65 4.81 -3.43
C ALA A 77 8.17 4.50 -2.01
N ALA A 78 8.42 3.27 -1.58
CA ALA A 78 8.20 2.86 -0.20
C ALA A 78 9.30 3.41 0.72
N GLN A 79 8.89 4.01 1.84
CA GLN A 79 9.73 4.62 2.87
C GLN A 79 9.47 3.94 4.21
N THR A 80 10.48 3.89 5.08
CA THR A 80 10.32 3.40 6.47
C THR A 80 9.84 4.47 7.44
N SER A 81 9.80 5.74 7.00
CA SER A 81 9.26 6.86 7.75
C SER A 81 7.88 7.24 7.22
N SER A 82 6.99 7.68 8.10
CA SER A 82 5.65 8.17 7.74
C SER A 82 5.65 9.60 7.17
N GLY A 83 6.82 10.24 7.05
CA GLY A 83 6.89 11.65 6.59
C GLY A 83 6.09 12.58 7.51
N SER A 84 6.19 12.35 8.82
CA SER A 84 5.40 13.03 9.85
C SER A 84 3.88 12.82 9.72
N GLY A 85 3.47 11.62 9.29
CA GLY A 85 2.06 11.25 9.08
C GLY A 85 1.50 11.62 7.70
N THR A 86 2.32 12.17 6.80
CA THR A 86 1.91 12.52 5.43
C THR A 86 1.77 11.29 4.54
N TYR A 87 2.63 10.29 4.74
CA TYR A 87 2.67 9.09 3.91
C TYR A 87 1.73 8.03 4.48
N PRO A 88 0.71 7.58 3.72
CA PRO A 88 -0.20 6.53 4.17
C PRO A 88 0.55 5.21 4.33
N ARG A 89 0.06 4.39 5.25
CA ARG A 89 0.65 3.09 5.52
C ARG A 89 0.44 2.16 4.33
N LEU A 90 1.53 1.61 3.80
CA LEU A 90 1.50 0.61 2.73
C LEU A 90 1.41 -0.81 3.31
N GLY A 91 2.19 -1.09 4.36
CA GLY A 91 2.21 -2.40 5.00
C GLY A 91 3.52 -2.73 5.69
N ASN A 92 3.97 -3.98 5.58
CA ASN A 92 5.24 -4.45 6.15
C ASN A 92 6.12 -5.11 5.09
N ALA A 93 7.43 -4.90 5.20
CA ALA A 93 8.42 -5.61 4.39
C ALA A 93 8.38 -7.12 4.68
N VAL A 94 8.37 -7.95 3.64
CA VAL A 94 8.37 -9.42 3.77
C VAL A 94 9.79 -9.97 3.87
N ALA A 95 10.74 -9.30 3.21
CA ALA A 95 12.14 -9.70 3.17
C ALA A 95 13.05 -8.47 3.35
N LEU A 96 14.31 -8.73 3.69
CA LEU A 96 15.36 -7.70 3.72
C LEU A 96 15.57 -7.16 2.31
N ALA A 97 15.49 -5.85 2.14
CA ALA A 97 15.95 -5.16 0.93
C ALA A 97 17.25 -4.41 1.24
N LEU A 98 18.31 -4.77 0.52
CA LEU A 98 19.64 -4.20 0.67
C LEU A 98 19.70 -2.78 0.10
N LEU A 99 20.79 -2.06 0.40
CA LEU A 99 20.97 -0.68 -0.01
C LEU A 99 20.77 -0.47 -1.51
N ASN A 100 21.31 -1.40 -2.32
CA ASN A 100 21.31 -1.33 -3.78
C ASN A 100 20.07 -1.96 -4.44
N ASP A 101 19.18 -2.57 -3.67
CA ASP A 101 17.95 -3.12 -4.23
C ASP A 101 17.04 -1.97 -4.68
N ALA A 102 16.54 -2.04 -5.91
CA ALA A 102 15.61 -1.04 -6.44
C ALA A 102 14.19 -1.22 -5.84
N THR A 103 13.88 -2.40 -5.33
CA THR A 103 12.54 -2.79 -4.90
C THR A 103 12.55 -3.45 -3.53
N VAL A 104 11.42 -3.35 -2.83
CA VAL A 104 11.13 -4.09 -1.60
C VAL A 104 9.85 -4.87 -1.75
N ARG A 105 9.85 -6.10 -1.24
CA ARG A 105 8.65 -6.93 -1.17
C ARG A 105 7.80 -6.51 0.03
N VAL A 106 6.61 -5.99 -0.21
CA VAL A 106 5.68 -5.52 0.82
C VAL A 106 4.44 -6.38 0.87
N ARG A 107 4.04 -6.79 2.08
CA ARG A 107 2.70 -7.32 2.34
C ARG A 107 1.78 -6.15 2.64
N LEU A 108 0.78 -5.94 1.77
CA LEU A 108 -0.21 -4.89 1.96
C LEU A 108 -1.00 -5.14 3.25
N ASN A 109 -1.06 -4.13 4.09
CA ASN A 109 -1.79 -4.17 5.34
C ASN A 109 -2.20 -2.75 5.75
N THR A 110 -3.14 -2.16 5.03
CA THR A 110 -3.44 -0.71 5.11
C THR A 110 -4.39 -0.33 6.24
N GLY A 111 -4.70 -1.24 7.17
CA GLY A 111 -5.75 -1.03 8.19
C GLY A 111 -5.28 -0.84 9.62
N PHE A 112 -3.99 -0.97 9.92
CA PHE A 112 -3.49 -0.78 11.30
C PHE A 112 -2.83 0.58 11.42
N PRO A 113 -3.23 1.43 12.39
CA PRO A 113 -2.44 2.60 12.75
C PRO A 113 -1.02 2.17 13.12
N GLU A 114 -0.09 3.12 13.12
CA GLU A 114 1.24 2.92 13.68
C GLU A 114 1.14 2.15 15.00
N TYR A 115 1.99 1.13 15.17
CA TYR A 115 2.01 0.38 16.41
C TYR A 115 2.42 1.34 17.53
N GLN A 116 1.45 1.85 18.29
CA GLN A 116 1.70 2.40 19.61
C GLN A 116 1.79 1.21 20.55
N ALA A 117 2.99 0.96 21.09
CA ALA A 117 3.12 0.02 22.19
C ALA A 117 2.09 0.40 23.25
N LEU A 118 1.27 -0.56 23.69
CA LEU A 118 0.41 -0.34 24.84
C LEU A 118 1.32 0.09 26.00
N PRO A 119 1.05 1.22 26.68
CA PRO A 119 1.80 1.57 27.87
C PRO A 119 1.66 0.40 28.85
N VAL A 120 2.77 -0.30 29.10
CA VAL A 120 2.82 -1.37 30.09
C VAL A 120 2.76 -0.66 31.46
N PRO A 121 1.76 -0.91 32.30
CA PRO A 121 1.64 -0.28 33.60
C PRO A 121 2.77 -0.68 34.55
#